data_AF-A0AAU5FSS4-F1
#
_entry.id   AF-A0AAU5FSS4-F1
#
_cell.length_a   1.000
_cell.length_b   1.000
_cell.length_c   1.000
_cell.angle_alpha   90.00
_cell.angle_beta   90.00
_cell.angle_gamma   90.00
#
_symmetry.space_group_name_H-M   'P 1'
#
loop_
_entity.id
_entity.type
_entity.pdbx_description
1 polymer ?
#
loop_
_entity_poly.entity_id
_entity_poly.type
_entity_poly.pdbx_seq_one_letter_code
_entity_poly.pdbx_strand_id
1 'polypeptide(L)'
;MGIADVTRDTVLQTLAEYDDLGREVFLAKYGFKPARSYFILHNGRRYDSKAIVGAAHRHANGEALRSADFSGGASTVVPVLTRLGFRVEGLTKGEEPTNSGSLARLLISPSFGSPESRQHWKDTLDQPVQFTEFKYADRLTDDQRDRLKELHPDGKARFWGATAAHDGKMTEVSTGDVVLFTGKSRVLAIGEIGAIFQNSSFADAMWPPKPGGRSWHTVYSLRQFVLTEIPYTTLSALLGYKSNFMYPGQLVLSGEQARAGIDGLLITTTTALEEAGAAVPPAWLRELPVEQQHTRSGTIERPAQQLLFNRDEAALVIEFCGTLTDTTVTRFSSVGGICDIYLNGPGGRELIEAKSHVGRSYVREALAQLLDYARYVRGGIGRLSALFPEPLEPKERDLLHHYGIDIIHRVAPGVFERLPAPDEARERMRDLWERREMTQ
;
A
#
# COMPACT_ATOMS: atom_id res chain seq x y z
N MET A 1 -22.03 -24.86 -16.04
CA MET A 1 -21.08 -25.97 -15.86
C MET A 1 -19.70 -25.35 -15.78
N GLY A 2 -18.97 -25.64 -14.72
CA GLY A 2 -17.68 -25.01 -14.49
C GLY A 2 -17.00 -25.54 -13.24
N ILE A 3 -15.91 -24.92 -12.86
CA ILE A 3 -15.05 -25.33 -11.74
C ILE A 3 -15.79 -25.55 -10.39
N ALA A 4 -16.98 -24.99 -10.23
CA ALA A 4 -17.82 -25.12 -9.04
C ALA A 4 -18.37 -26.55 -8.82
N ASP A 5 -18.39 -27.38 -9.86
CA ASP A 5 -18.94 -28.74 -9.83
C ASP A 5 -17.92 -29.78 -9.28
N VAL A 6 -16.69 -29.36 -8.97
CA VAL A 6 -15.64 -30.19 -8.37
C VAL A 6 -15.88 -30.38 -6.87
N THR A 7 -15.80 -31.62 -6.39
CA THR A 7 -15.99 -31.98 -4.98
C THR A 7 -14.67 -32.46 -4.36
N ARG A 8 -14.64 -32.59 -3.03
CA ARG A 8 -13.45 -33.07 -2.32
C ARG A 8 -13.10 -34.50 -2.73
N ASP A 9 -14.09 -35.35 -2.92
CA ASP A 9 -13.91 -36.76 -3.28
C ASP A 9 -13.35 -36.93 -4.69
N THR A 10 -13.82 -36.13 -5.65
CA THR A 10 -13.28 -36.18 -7.02
C THR A 10 -11.84 -35.69 -7.08
N VAL A 11 -11.47 -34.72 -6.23
CA VAL A 11 -10.08 -34.31 -6.07
C VAL A 11 -9.23 -35.44 -5.46
N LEU A 12 -9.68 -36.10 -4.40
CA LEU A 12 -8.94 -37.23 -3.80
C LEU A 12 -8.75 -38.39 -4.78
N GLN A 13 -9.79 -38.74 -5.56
CA GLN A 13 -9.71 -39.76 -6.60
C GLN A 13 -8.69 -39.37 -7.69
N THR A 14 -8.64 -38.09 -8.06
CA THR A 14 -7.69 -37.58 -9.05
C THR A 14 -6.25 -37.60 -8.52
N LEU A 15 -6.05 -37.33 -7.23
CA LEU A 15 -4.72 -37.41 -6.60
C LEU A 15 -4.20 -38.86 -6.61
N ALA A 16 -5.05 -39.85 -6.36
CA ALA A 16 -4.69 -41.25 -6.46
C ALA A 16 -4.31 -41.64 -7.91
N GLU A 17 -5.10 -41.20 -8.90
CA GLU A 17 -4.76 -41.41 -10.31
C GLU A 17 -3.43 -40.74 -10.71
N TYR A 18 -3.16 -39.56 -10.17
CA TYR A 18 -1.88 -38.86 -10.36
C TYR A 18 -0.71 -39.64 -9.76
N ASP A 19 -0.89 -40.23 -8.58
CA ASP A 19 0.13 -41.06 -7.93
C ASP A 19 0.37 -42.37 -8.71
N ASP A 20 -0.66 -43.00 -9.26
CA ASP A 20 -0.56 -44.24 -10.03
C ASP A 20 0.10 -44.05 -11.41
N LEU A 21 -0.24 -42.96 -12.11
CA LEU A 21 0.29 -42.67 -13.46
C LEU A 21 1.66 -41.98 -13.43
N GLY A 22 1.94 -41.26 -12.36
CA GLY A 22 3.07 -40.35 -12.28
C GLY A 22 2.84 -39.03 -13.03
N ARG A 23 3.52 -37.98 -12.57
CA ARG A 23 3.33 -36.58 -12.97
C ARG A 23 3.33 -36.36 -14.49
N GLU A 24 4.36 -36.82 -15.19
CA GLU A 24 4.52 -36.51 -16.62
C GLU A 24 3.43 -37.16 -17.48
N VAL A 25 3.10 -38.43 -17.20
CA VAL A 25 2.07 -39.18 -17.91
C VAL A 25 0.69 -38.61 -17.62
N PHE A 26 0.41 -38.24 -16.37
CA PHE A 26 -0.83 -37.58 -15.98
C PHE A 26 -1.03 -36.25 -16.72
N LEU A 27 0.00 -35.40 -16.72
CA LEU A 27 -0.05 -34.09 -17.38
C LEU A 27 -0.27 -34.23 -18.89
N ALA A 28 0.40 -35.18 -19.54
CA ALA A 28 0.22 -35.47 -20.96
C ALA A 28 -1.21 -35.98 -21.27
N LYS A 29 -1.72 -36.93 -20.45
CA LYS A 29 -3.07 -37.51 -20.60
C LYS A 29 -4.17 -36.44 -20.56
N TYR A 30 -4.03 -35.45 -19.68
CA TYR A 30 -5.04 -34.39 -19.48
C TYR A 30 -4.72 -33.09 -20.22
N GLY A 31 -3.62 -33.02 -20.98
CA GLY A 31 -3.26 -31.85 -21.78
C GLY A 31 -2.82 -30.62 -20.96
N PHE A 32 -2.21 -30.84 -19.80
CA PHE A 32 -1.70 -29.78 -18.93
C PHE A 32 -0.17 -29.67 -19.01
N LYS A 33 0.33 -28.45 -18.81
CA LYS A 33 1.77 -28.20 -18.58
C LYS A 33 2.07 -28.24 -17.07
N PRO A 34 3.31 -28.55 -16.66
CA PRO A 34 3.72 -28.47 -15.27
C PRO A 34 3.39 -27.12 -14.62
N ALA A 35 2.87 -27.14 -13.40
CA ALA A 35 2.55 -25.93 -12.65
C ALA A 35 3.82 -25.18 -12.25
N ARG A 36 3.77 -23.85 -12.34
CA ARG A 36 4.90 -22.95 -12.02
C ARG A 36 4.79 -22.30 -10.64
N SER A 37 3.58 -22.26 -10.05
CA SER A 37 3.32 -21.35 -8.92
C SER A 37 2.27 -21.79 -7.92
N TYR A 38 1.52 -22.88 -8.13
CA TYR A 38 0.51 -23.36 -7.18
C TYR A 38 0.42 -24.89 -7.21
N PHE A 39 0.51 -25.51 -6.03
CA PHE A 39 0.51 -26.95 -5.82
C PHE A 39 -0.46 -27.32 -4.70
N ILE A 40 -1.16 -28.43 -4.81
CA ILE A 40 -1.88 -29.01 -3.67
C ILE A 40 -0.87 -29.77 -2.81
N LEU A 41 -0.91 -29.55 -1.50
CA LEU A 41 -0.20 -30.35 -0.51
C LEU A 41 -1.16 -31.38 0.10
N HIS A 42 -0.90 -32.66 -0.16
CA HIS A 42 -1.69 -33.76 0.38
C HIS A 42 -0.76 -34.93 0.73
N ASN A 43 -0.85 -35.45 1.96
CA ASN A 43 0.01 -36.52 2.48
C ASN A 43 1.52 -36.29 2.27
N GLY A 44 1.98 -35.04 2.43
CA GLY A 44 3.39 -34.67 2.27
C GLY A 44 3.88 -34.58 0.82
N ARG A 45 3.00 -34.72 -0.18
CA ARG A 45 3.32 -34.64 -1.61
C ARG A 45 2.72 -33.39 -2.25
N ARG A 46 3.34 -32.93 -3.34
CA ARG A 46 2.94 -31.76 -4.14
C ARG A 46 2.30 -32.21 -5.46
N TYR A 47 1.16 -31.61 -5.81
CA TYR A 47 0.41 -31.93 -7.02
C TYR A 47 0.06 -30.67 -7.81
N ASP A 48 0.10 -30.73 -9.15
CA ASP A 48 -0.15 -29.58 -10.03
C ASP A 48 -1.62 -29.11 -9.95
N SER A 49 -1.90 -28.02 -9.22
CA SER A 49 -3.26 -27.65 -8.78
C SER A 49 -4.29 -27.50 -9.90
N LYS A 50 -3.89 -26.91 -11.04
CA LYS A 50 -4.75 -26.77 -12.22
C LYS A 50 -5.06 -28.10 -12.91
N ALA A 51 -4.05 -28.96 -13.01
CA ALA A 51 -4.21 -30.25 -13.67
C ALA A 51 -5.12 -31.16 -12.84
N ILE A 52 -4.95 -31.13 -11.51
CA ILE A 52 -5.82 -31.87 -10.59
C ILE A 52 -7.27 -31.39 -10.68
N VAL A 53 -7.52 -30.07 -10.65
CA VAL A 53 -8.91 -29.57 -10.75
C VAL A 53 -9.54 -29.81 -12.12
N GLY A 54 -8.75 -29.69 -13.20
CA GLY A 54 -9.23 -29.98 -14.55
C GLY A 54 -9.63 -31.45 -14.74
N ALA A 55 -8.83 -32.37 -14.19
CA ALA A 55 -9.13 -33.80 -14.21
C ALA A 55 -10.25 -34.20 -13.22
N ALA A 56 -10.31 -33.59 -12.04
CA ALA A 56 -11.36 -33.85 -11.04
C ALA A 56 -12.77 -33.48 -11.55
N HIS A 57 -12.87 -32.50 -12.45
CA HIS A 57 -14.13 -32.17 -13.11
C HIS A 57 -14.65 -33.34 -13.97
N ARG A 58 -13.76 -34.17 -14.55
CA ARG A 58 -14.16 -35.37 -15.30
C ARG A 58 -14.83 -36.40 -14.41
N HIS A 59 -14.32 -36.61 -13.20
CA HIS A 59 -14.89 -37.53 -12.23
C HIS A 59 -16.23 -37.02 -11.68
N ALA A 60 -16.48 -35.71 -11.71
CA ALA A 60 -17.76 -35.11 -11.35
C ALA A 60 -18.80 -35.18 -12.47
N ASN A 61 -18.40 -34.94 -13.73
CA ASN A 61 -19.33 -34.61 -14.84
C ASN A 61 -19.09 -35.36 -16.17
N GLY A 62 -18.16 -36.32 -16.21
CA GLY A 62 -17.84 -37.12 -17.40
C GLY A 62 -16.82 -36.48 -18.37
N GLU A 63 -16.61 -35.17 -18.32
CA GLU A 63 -15.65 -34.45 -19.17
C GLU A 63 -14.61 -33.64 -18.36
N ALA A 64 -13.34 -33.71 -18.75
CA ALA A 64 -12.27 -32.94 -18.12
C ALA A 64 -12.24 -31.49 -18.64
N LEU A 65 -11.97 -30.51 -17.77
CA LEU A 65 -11.70 -29.14 -18.21
C LEU A 65 -10.29 -29.06 -18.80
N ARG A 66 -10.15 -28.35 -19.92
CA ARG A 66 -8.86 -28.08 -20.56
C ARG A 66 -8.26 -26.78 -20.02
N SER A 67 -6.95 -26.61 -20.21
CA SER A 67 -6.24 -25.40 -19.79
C SER A 67 -6.85 -24.09 -20.34
N ALA A 68 -7.47 -24.13 -21.52
CA ALA A 68 -8.14 -22.99 -22.15
C ALA A 68 -9.51 -22.63 -21.52
N ASP A 69 -10.13 -23.56 -20.79
CA ASP A 69 -11.43 -23.36 -20.14
C ASP A 69 -11.30 -22.57 -18.82
N PHE A 70 -10.07 -22.29 -18.38
CA PHE A 70 -9.76 -21.44 -17.25
C PHE A 70 -9.51 -19.99 -17.72
N SER A 71 -10.53 -19.13 -17.70
CA SER A 71 -10.32 -17.68 -17.85
C SER A 71 -9.75 -17.10 -16.54
N GLY A 72 -8.62 -16.39 -16.61
CA GLY A 72 -8.00 -15.72 -15.46
C GLY A 72 -6.82 -16.43 -14.77
N GLY A 73 -6.36 -17.58 -15.28
CA GLY A 73 -5.16 -18.22 -14.72
C GLY A 73 -5.40 -18.93 -13.38
N ALA A 74 -4.43 -18.86 -12.46
CA ALA A 74 -4.39 -19.69 -11.24
C ALA A 74 -5.26 -19.17 -10.07
N SER A 75 -5.82 -17.97 -10.19
CA SER A 75 -6.68 -17.32 -9.19
C SER A 75 -8.06 -17.96 -9.02
N THR A 76 -8.51 -18.76 -10.00
CA THR A 76 -9.83 -19.41 -9.98
C THR A 76 -9.82 -20.75 -9.24
N VAL A 77 -8.68 -21.44 -9.19
CA VAL A 77 -8.55 -22.81 -8.66
C VAL A 77 -8.29 -22.85 -7.15
N VAL A 78 -7.54 -21.87 -6.63
CA VAL A 78 -7.18 -21.79 -5.20
C VAL A 78 -8.42 -21.65 -4.30
N PRO A 79 -9.39 -20.75 -4.54
CA PRO A 79 -10.56 -20.63 -3.67
C PRO A 79 -11.40 -21.91 -3.62
N VAL A 80 -11.50 -22.63 -4.74
CA VAL A 80 -12.25 -23.90 -4.81
C VAL A 80 -11.56 -24.98 -3.98
N LEU A 81 -10.24 -25.16 -4.14
CA LEU A 81 -9.47 -26.14 -3.37
C LEU A 81 -9.43 -25.83 -1.87
N THR A 82 -9.28 -24.56 -1.49
CA THR A 82 -9.33 -24.13 -0.09
C THR A 82 -10.70 -24.38 0.52
N ARG A 83 -11.80 -24.07 -0.19
CA ARG A 83 -13.17 -24.39 0.26
C ARG A 83 -13.40 -25.89 0.43
N LEU A 84 -12.79 -26.70 -0.43
CA LEU A 84 -12.84 -28.16 -0.33
C LEU A 84 -11.90 -28.73 0.74
N GLY A 85 -11.17 -27.87 1.46
CA GLY A 85 -10.31 -28.22 2.59
C GLY A 85 -8.96 -28.81 2.19
N PHE A 86 -8.44 -28.48 1.00
CA PHE A 86 -7.07 -28.79 0.60
C PHE A 86 -6.13 -27.63 0.88
N ARG A 87 -4.93 -27.95 1.35
CA ARG A 87 -3.86 -26.97 1.49
C ARG A 87 -3.23 -26.74 0.11
N VAL A 88 -3.19 -25.49 -0.34
CA VAL A 88 -2.55 -25.12 -1.60
C VAL A 88 -1.30 -24.30 -1.30
N GLU A 89 -0.15 -24.81 -1.72
CA GLU A 89 1.15 -24.16 -1.65
C GLU A 89 1.43 -23.47 -2.98
N GLY A 90 1.32 -22.15 -3.02
CA GLY A 90 1.86 -21.34 -4.10
C GLY A 90 3.07 -20.53 -3.65
N LEU A 91 3.48 -19.54 -4.44
CA LEU A 91 4.37 -18.45 -4.00
C LEU A 91 3.76 -17.76 -2.76
N THR A 92 3.90 -18.42 -1.63
CA THR A 92 3.95 -17.90 -0.29
C THR A 92 5.34 -17.31 -0.22
N LYS A 93 5.39 -15.98 -0.35
CA LYS A 93 6.64 -15.25 -0.29
C LYS A 93 7.03 -15.11 1.17
N GLY A 94 7.80 -16.08 1.67
CA GLY A 94 8.65 -15.96 2.86
C GLY A 94 7.92 -16.08 4.20
N GLU A 95 8.62 -16.65 5.17
CA GLU A 95 8.25 -16.72 6.57
C GLU A 95 7.82 -15.34 7.10
N GLU A 96 6.65 -15.28 7.73
CA GLU A 96 6.21 -14.10 8.46
C GLU A 96 7.14 -13.88 9.66
N PRO A 97 7.83 -12.72 9.78
CA PRO A 97 7.94 -12.14 11.10
C PRO A 97 6.49 -11.84 11.52
N THR A 98 6.08 -12.38 12.66
CA THR A 98 4.86 -11.99 13.37
C THR A 98 4.77 -10.47 13.42
N ASN A 99 4.03 -9.89 12.47
CA ASN A 99 3.66 -8.50 12.52
C ASN A 99 2.15 -8.47 12.31
N SER A 100 1.44 -8.36 13.42
CA SER A 100 0.05 -7.95 13.48
C SER A 100 -0.06 -6.48 13.03
N GLY A 101 0.39 -6.17 11.81
CA GLY A 101 0.07 -4.94 11.11
C GLY A 101 -1.20 -5.22 10.32
N SER A 102 -2.28 -4.52 10.65
CA SER A 102 -3.54 -4.60 9.91
C SER A 102 -3.25 -4.49 8.41
N LEU A 103 -3.75 -5.41 7.59
CA LEU A 103 -3.70 -5.28 6.13
C LEU A 103 -4.58 -4.09 5.73
N ALA A 104 -3.98 -2.90 5.72
CA ALA A 104 -4.66 -1.65 5.41
C ALA A 104 -5.43 -1.76 4.10
N ARG A 105 -6.71 -1.41 4.15
CA ARG A 105 -7.61 -1.42 2.99
C ARG A 105 -7.45 -0.12 2.21
N LEU A 106 -7.77 -0.19 0.93
CA LEU A 106 -7.75 0.96 0.03
C LEU A 106 -9.17 1.25 -0.46
N LEU A 107 -9.72 2.36 -0.01
CA LEU A 107 -11.01 2.87 -0.43
C LEU A 107 -10.84 3.78 -1.65
N ILE A 108 -11.74 3.65 -2.62
CA ILE A 108 -11.86 4.61 -3.72
C ILE A 108 -13.23 5.26 -3.59
N SER A 109 -13.23 6.57 -3.34
CA SER A 109 -14.43 7.36 -3.09
C SER A 109 -14.60 8.42 -4.17
N PRO A 110 -15.51 8.22 -5.14
CA PRO A 110 -15.84 9.23 -6.13
C PRO A 110 -16.50 10.44 -5.46
N SER A 111 -15.78 11.55 -5.36
CA SER A 111 -16.18 12.71 -4.57
C SER A 111 -16.45 13.98 -5.39
N PHE A 112 -16.13 13.96 -6.70
CA PHE A 112 -16.26 15.15 -7.56
C PHE A 112 -17.20 14.95 -8.76
N GLY A 113 -17.91 13.82 -8.83
CA GLY A 113 -18.71 13.42 -9.98
C GLY A 113 -20.01 14.20 -10.17
N SER A 114 -20.60 14.75 -9.11
CA SER A 114 -21.88 15.47 -9.13
C SER A 114 -21.79 16.86 -8.49
N PRO A 115 -22.69 17.82 -8.80
CA PRO A 115 -22.76 19.10 -8.10
C PRO A 115 -22.89 18.97 -6.58
N GLU A 116 -23.64 17.96 -6.12
CA GLU A 116 -23.86 17.66 -4.70
C GLU A 116 -22.59 17.16 -4.03
N SER A 117 -21.90 16.19 -4.63
CA SER A 117 -20.61 15.69 -4.11
C SER A 117 -19.55 16.81 -4.06
N ARG A 118 -19.55 17.71 -5.06
CA ARG A 118 -18.66 18.89 -5.06
C ARG A 118 -18.98 19.88 -3.94
N GLN A 119 -20.25 19.99 -3.53
CA GLN A 119 -20.62 20.83 -2.39
C GLN A 119 -20.15 20.19 -1.08
N HIS A 120 -20.42 18.90 -0.88
CA HIS A 120 -19.98 18.16 0.31
C HIS A 120 -18.45 18.21 0.47
N TRP A 121 -17.72 18.15 -0.66
CA TRP A 121 -16.27 18.33 -0.67
C TRP A 121 -15.87 19.67 -0.05
N LYS A 122 -16.51 20.77 -0.46
CA LYS A 122 -16.24 22.10 0.10
C LYS A 122 -16.60 22.19 1.58
N ASP A 123 -17.70 21.54 1.97
CA ASP A 123 -18.23 21.63 3.33
C ASP A 123 -17.35 20.91 4.36
N THR A 124 -16.67 19.82 3.95
CA THR A 124 -16.05 18.88 4.91
C THR A 124 -14.65 18.37 4.56
N LEU A 125 -14.17 18.58 3.33
CA LEU A 125 -12.81 18.21 2.90
C LEU A 125 -11.92 19.42 2.61
N ASP A 126 -12.44 20.49 2.00
CA ASP A 126 -11.65 21.73 1.84
C ASP A 126 -11.38 22.38 3.21
N GLN A 127 -12.32 22.27 4.15
CA GLN A 127 -12.21 22.85 5.49
C GLN A 127 -12.55 21.80 6.57
N PRO A 128 -11.77 21.71 7.65
CA PRO A 128 -12.10 20.87 8.80
C PRO A 128 -13.38 21.33 9.50
N VAL A 129 -14.21 20.38 9.90
CA VAL A 129 -15.42 20.60 10.70
C VAL A 129 -15.06 20.59 12.18
N GLN A 130 -15.47 21.61 12.93
CA GLN A 130 -15.34 21.65 14.38
C GLN A 130 -16.44 20.80 15.04
N PHE A 131 -16.21 19.49 15.15
CA PHE A 131 -17.21 18.53 15.65
C PHE A 131 -17.56 18.72 17.13
N THR A 132 -16.80 19.53 17.86
CA THR A 132 -17.09 19.92 19.25
C THR A 132 -18.15 21.02 19.36
N GLU A 133 -18.53 21.69 18.27
CA GLU A 133 -19.63 22.65 18.28
C GLU A 133 -20.95 21.95 18.64
N PHE A 134 -21.82 22.61 19.40
CA PHE A 134 -23.10 22.06 19.87
C PHE A 134 -23.93 21.41 18.75
N LYS A 135 -23.96 22.01 17.56
CA LYS A 135 -24.69 21.49 16.40
C LYS A 135 -24.22 20.12 15.92
N TYR A 136 -23.01 19.70 16.24
CA TYR A 136 -22.49 18.38 15.90
C TYR A 136 -22.37 17.50 17.14
N ALA A 137 -21.86 18.09 18.22
CA ALA A 137 -21.63 17.46 19.50
C ALA A 137 -22.89 16.80 20.07
N ASP A 138 -24.06 17.43 19.97
CA ASP A 138 -25.33 16.90 20.50
C ASP A 138 -25.83 15.66 19.74
N ARG A 139 -25.29 15.41 18.54
CA ARG A 139 -25.69 14.30 17.67
C ARG A 139 -24.76 13.08 17.76
N LEU A 140 -23.63 13.21 18.47
CA LEU A 140 -22.66 12.14 18.69
C LEU A 140 -23.01 11.38 19.97
N THR A 141 -22.87 10.05 19.94
CA THR A 141 -22.82 9.26 21.18
C THR A 141 -21.52 9.55 21.93
N ASP A 142 -21.47 9.21 23.22
CA ASP A 142 -20.26 9.40 24.02
C ASP A 142 -19.07 8.63 23.44
N ASP A 143 -19.25 7.36 23.05
CA ASP A 143 -18.19 6.56 22.41
C ASP A 143 -17.68 7.19 21.11
N GLN A 144 -18.59 7.71 20.26
CA GLN A 144 -18.20 8.37 19.00
C GLN A 144 -17.44 9.67 19.27
N ARG A 145 -17.89 10.45 20.26
CA ARG A 145 -17.25 11.70 20.68
C ARG A 145 -15.86 11.44 21.23
N ASP A 146 -15.71 10.44 22.10
CA ASP A 146 -14.45 10.11 22.74
C ASP A 146 -13.45 9.57 21.71
N ARG A 147 -13.90 8.69 20.81
CA ARG A 147 -13.07 8.21 19.69
C ARG A 147 -12.63 9.33 18.75
N LEU A 148 -13.51 10.29 18.46
CA LEU A 148 -13.15 11.46 17.65
C LEU A 148 -12.14 12.37 18.38
N LYS A 149 -12.29 12.59 19.68
CA LYS A 149 -11.33 13.40 20.47
C LYS A 149 -9.97 12.72 20.60
N GLU A 150 -9.95 11.39 20.74
CA GLU A 150 -8.72 10.60 20.79
C GLU A 150 -7.90 10.78 19.51
N LEU A 151 -8.55 10.68 18.34
CA LEU A 151 -7.89 10.78 17.04
C LEU A 151 -7.70 12.22 16.55
N HIS A 152 -8.50 13.16 17.03
CA HIS A 152 -8.47 14.58 16.66
C HIS A 152 -8.54 15.49 17.91
N PRO A 153 -7.43 15.65 18.64
CA PRO A 153 -7.42 16.35 19.93
C PRO A 153 -7.75 17.84 19.86
N ASP A 154 -7.61 18.46 18.69
CA ASP A 154 -7.95 19.88 18.44
C ASP A 154 -9.46 20.13 18.26
N GLY A 155 -10.27 19.06 18.30
CA GLY A 155 -11.72 19.13 18.17
C GLY A 155 -12.19 19.40 16.74
N LYS A 156 -11.32 19.24 15.74
CA LYS A 156 -11.62 19.47 14.32
C LYS A 156 -11.20 18.27 13.49
N ALA A 157 -12.01 17.92 12.50
CA ALA A 157 -11.66 16.85 11.56
C ALA A 157 -12.29 17.09 10.19
N ARG A 158 -11.66 16.53 9.15
CA ARG A 158 -12.31 16.40 7.85
C ARG A 158 -13.17 15.14 7.85
N PHE A 159 -14.35 15.22 7.25
CA PHE A 159 -15.31 14.12 7.24
C PHE A 159 -15.68 13.75 5.80
N TRP A 160 -16.00 12.48 5.61
CA TRP A 160 -16.70 12.00 4.44
C TRP A 160 -17.61 10.84 4.83
N GLY A 161 -18.46 10.39 3.92
CA GLY A 161 -19.41 9.35 4.24
C GLY A 161 -19.85 8.53 3.05
N ALA A 162 -20.75 7.60 3.33
CA ALA A 162 -21.43 6.78 2.34
C ALA A 162 -22.91 6.62 2.71
N THR A 163 -23.75 6.43 1.71
CA THR A 163 -25.16 6.07 1.91
C THR A 163 -25.28 4.59 2.29
N ALA A 164 -26.44 4.21 2.85
CA ALA A 164 -26.70 2.84 3.33
C ALA A 164 -26.43 1.72 2.29
N ALA A 165 -26.48 2.03 0.99
CA ALA A 165 -26.16 1.10 -0.09
C ALA A 165 -24.69 0.59 -0.06
N HIS A 166 -23.82 1.21 0.73
CA HIS A 166 -22.40 0.89 0.83
C HIS A 166 -21.99 0.37 2.22
N ASP A 167 -22.90 0.25 3.17
CA ASP A 167 -22.57 -0.17 4.54
C ASP A 167 -21.90 -1.54 4.59
N GLY A 168 -22.39 -2.50 3.79
CA GLY A 168 -21.79 -3.84 3.71
C GLY A 168 -20.34 -3.81 3.22
N LYS A 169 -19.96 -2.85 2.37
CA LYS A 169 -18.58 -2.68 1.92
C LYS A 169 -17.71 -1.96 2.95
N MET A 170 -18.32 -1.10 3.75
CA MET A 170 -17.63 -0.28 4.77
C MET A 170 -17.47 -1.01 6.11
N THR A 171 -18.11 -2.17 6.28
CA THR A 171 -18.11 -2.93 7.54
C THR A 171 -16.70 -3.31 8.00
N GLU A 172 -15.82 -3.61 7.06
CA GLU A 172 -14.45 -4.00 7.37
C GLU A 172 -13.46 -2.82 7.40
N VAL A 173 -13.92 -1.60 7.09
CA VAL A 173 -13.05 -0.43 7.06
C VAL A 173 -12.75 0.01 8.50
N SER A 174 -11.48 0.32 8.77
CA SER A 174 -10.96 0.60 10.10
C SER A 174 -10.02 1.80 10.11
N THR A 175 -9.69 2.28 11.31
CA THR A 175 -8.68 3.34 11.48
C THR A 175 -7.34 2.88 10.87
N GLY A 176 -6.68 3.77 10.12
CA GLY A 176 -5.43 3.48 9.42
C GLY A 176 -5.59 3.00 7.99
N ASP A 177 -6.81 2.66 7.55
CA ASP A 177 -7.10 2.40 6.14
C ASP A 177 -6.93 3.67 5.30
N VAL A 178 -6.70 3.51 4.00
CA VAL A 178 -6.43 4.62 3.09
C VAL A 178 -7.64 4.88 2.20
N VAL A 179 -7.97 6.14 1.96
CA VAL A 179 -9.01 6.54 1.01
C VAL A 179 -8.45 7.45 -0.09
N LEU A 180 -8.72 7.07 -1.34
CA LEU A 180 -8.45 7.86 -2.54
C LEU A 180 -9.74 8.55 -2.98
N PHE A 181 -9.72 9.87 -2.93
CA PHE A 181 -10.82 10.68 -3.43
C PHE A 181 -10.66 10.94 -4.92
N THR A 182 -11.66 10.58 -5.72
CA THR A 182 -11.54 10.58 -7.17
C THR A 182 -12.56 11.48 -7.87
N GLY A 183 -12.14 12.06 -9.00
CA GLY A 183 -12.98 12.94 -9.80
C GLY A 183 -12.20 13.58 -10.94
N LYS A 184 -12.90 14.04 -11.99
CA LYS A 184 -12.25 14.60 -13.20
C LYS A 184 -11.15 13.69 -13.79
N SER A 185 -11.38 12.38 -13.79
CA SER A 185 -10.44 11.36 -14.29
C SER A 185 -9.07 11.30 -13.57
N ARG A 186 -9.03 11.74 -12.31
CA ARG A 186 -7.84 11.72 -11.45
C ARG A 186 -8.20 11.52 -9.97
N VAL A 187 -7.24 11.06 -9.18
CA VAL A 187 -7.28 11.17 -7.72
C VAL A 187 -7.01 12.62 -7.36
N LEU A 188 -7.89 13.22 -6.58
CA LEU A 188 -7.84 14.63 -6.14
C LEU A 188 -7.29 14.77 -4.72
N ALA A 189 -7.43 13.74 -3.89
CA ALA A 189 -6.83 13.69 -2.57
C ALA A 189 -6.64 12.26 -2.08
N ILE A 190 -5.74 12.11 -1.12
CA ILE A 190 -5.54 10.90 -0.35
C ILE A 190 -5.86 11.25 1.11
N GLY A 191 -6.52 10.33 1.82
CA GLY A 191 -6.79 10.46 3.24
C GLY A 191 -6.48 9.17 3.99
N GLU A 192 -6.13 9.29 5.27
CA GLU A 192 -6.09 8.18 6.22
C GLU A 192 -7.38 8.17 7.03
N ILE A 193 -8.07 7.03 7.06
CA ILE A 193 -9.30 6.83 7.83
C ILE A 193 -8.99 6.92 9.33
N GLY A 194 -9.72 7.78 10.03
CA GLY A 194 -9.72 7.90 11.48
C GLY A 194 -10.85 7.12 12.12
N ALA A 195 -11.73 7.81 12.85
CA ALA A 195 -12.95 7.25 13.38
C ALA A 195 -13.93 6.97 12.23
N ILE A 196 -14.56 5.78 12.25
CA ILE A 196 -15.62 5.37 11.33
C ILE A 196 -16.78 4.82 12.14
N PHE A 197 -18.01 5.26 11.84
CA PHE A 197 -19.22 4.83 12.53
C PHE A 197 -20.48 5.11 11.71
N GLN A 198 -21.59 4.47 12.08
CA GLN A 198 -22.90 4.75 11.50
C GLN A 198 -23.64 5.78 12.36
N ASN A 199 -23.99 6.92 11.77
CA ASN A 199 -24.77 7.97 12.44
C ASN A 199 -25.37 8.95 11.43
N SER A 200 -26.60 8.68 10.99
CA SER A 200 -27.31 9.56 10.05
C SER A 200 -27.63 10.95 10.61
N SER A 201 -27.91 11.07 11.91
CA SER A 201 -28.18 12.38 12.53
C SER A 201 -26.97 13.31 12.42
N PHE A 202 -25.79 12.79 12.73
CA PHE A 202 -24.52 13.51 12.60
C PHE A 202 -24.16 13.77 11.13
N ALA A 203 -24.35 12.78 10.26
CA ALA A 203 -24.06 12.90 8.83
C ALA A 203 -24.93 13.98 8.17
N ASP A 204 -26.24 13.95 8.40
CA ASP A 204 -27.21 14.88 7.80
C ASP A 204 -27.05 16.31 8.35
N ALA A 205 -26.43 16.47 9.53
CA ALA A 205 -26.04 17.79 10.04
C ALA A 205 -24.89 18.41 9.23
N MET A 206 -24.06 17.60 8.59
CA MET A 206 -22.99 18.05 7.69
C MET A 206 -23.45 18.07 6.23
N TRP A 207 -24.22 17.07 5.81
CA TRP A 207 -24.69 16.88 4.44
C TRP A 207 -26.21 16.68 4.40
N PRO A 208 -27.00 17.76 4.52
CA PRO A 208 -28.46 17.66 4.55
C PRO A 208 -29.00 16.98 3.28
N PRO A 209 -29.75 15.87 3.39
CA PRO A 209 -30.33 15.22 2.23
C PRO A 209 -31.39 16.13 1.62
N LYS A 210 -31.50 16.11 0.28
CA LYS A 210 -32.60 16.78 -0.42
C LYS A 210 -33.95 16.19 0.01
N PRO A 211 -35.07 16.91 -0.13
CA PRO A 211 -36.40 16.36 0.14
C PRO A 211 -36.64 15.05 -0.65
N GLY A 212 -36.88 13.94 0.03
CA GLY A 212 -37.01 12.60 -0.57
C GLY A 212 -35.70 11.93 -1.00
N GLY A 213 -34.56 12.54 -0.69
CA GLY A 213 -33.22 12.02 -0.94
C GLY A 213 -32.80 10.97 0.08
N ARG A 214 -31.70 10.25 -0.23
CA ARG A 214 -31.13 9.24 0.67
C ARG A 214 -30.27 9.93 1.71
N SER A 215 -30.49 9.59 2.98
CA SER A 215 -29.63 10.02 4.09
C SER A 215 -28.25 9.33 4.02
N TRP A 216 -27.26 9.99 4.60
CA TRP A 216 -25.93 9.44 4.80
C TRP A 216 -25.94 8.54 6.03
N HIS A 217 -25.27 7.39 5.99
CA HIS A 217 -25.35 6.43 7.09
C HIS A 217 -23.98 6.21 7.72
N THR A 218 -23.02 5.74 6.94
CA THR A 218 -21.64 5.59 7.38
C THR A 218 -20.90 6.92 7.26
N VAL A 219 -20.28 7.36 8.34
CA VAL A 219 -19.42 8.56 8.42
C VAL A 219 -18.04 8.14 8.86
N TYR A 220 -17.02 8.72 8.25
CA TYR A 220 -15.65 8.58 8.70
C TYR A 220 -14.91 9.93 8.72
N SER A 221 -14.02 10.06 9.70
CA SER A 221 -13.08 11.19 9.80
C SER A 221 -11.76 10.85 9.14
N LEU A 222 -10.96 11.87 8.83
CA LEU A 222 -9.63 11.71 8.24
C LEU A 222 -8.53 12.16 9.20
N ARG A 223 -7.65 11.25 9.64
CA ARG A 223 -6.46 11.58 10.47
C ARG A 223 -5.46 12.42 9.69
N GLN A 224 -5.35 12.14 8.40
CA GLN A 224 -4.51 12.86 7.45
C GLN A 224 -5.25 13.06 6.14
N PHE A 225 -4.93 14.15 5.45
CA PHE A 225 -5.54 14.51 4.17
C PHE A 225 -4.56 15.34 3.35
N VAL A 226 -4.29 14.93 2.12
CA VAL A 226 -3.42 15.64 1.19
C VAL A 226 -4.08 15.75 -0.18
N LEU A 227 -4.06 16.97 -0.74
CA LEU A 227 -4.47 17.19 -2.12
C LEU A 227 -3.40 16.64 -3.06
N THR A 228 -3.84 15.95 -4.11
CA THR A 228 -2.95 15.37 -5.11
C THR A 228 -3.62 15.39 -6.49
N GLU A 229 -2.87 15.14 -7.55
CA GLU A 229 -3.44 14.89 -8.87
C GLU A 229 -2.79 13.65 -9.49
N ILE A 230 -3.37 12.48 -9.25
CA ILE A 230 -2.89 11.22 -9.84
C ILE A 230 -3.83 10.82 -10.96
N PRO A 231 -3.38 10.74 -12.23
CA PRO A 231 -4.24 10.30 -13.32
C PRO A 231 -4.83 8.90 -13.07
N TYR A 232 -6.06 8.64 -13.53
CA TYR A 232 -6.64 7.29 -13.45
C TYR A 232 -5.81 6.25 -14.18
N THR A 233 -5.05 6.62 -15.20
CA THR A 233 -4.15 5.70 -15.90
C THR A 233 -3.07 5.13 -14.96
N THR A 234 -2.47 5.98 -14.12
CA THR A 234 -1.51 5.56 -13.09
C THR A 234 -2.18 4.67 -12.05
N LEU A 235 -3.32 5.11 -11.50
CA LEU A 235 -4.03 4.33 -10.49
C LEU A 235 -4.49 2.97 -11.02
N SER A 236 -5.08 2.93 -12.22
CA SER A 236 -5.54 1.70 -12.84
C SER A 236 -4.39 0.74 -13.15
N ALA A 237 -3.23 1.25 -13.57
CA ALA A 237 -2.04 0.42 -13.76
C ALA A 237 -1.58 -0.25 -12.46
N LEU A 238 -1.55 0.50 -11.34
CA LEU A 238 -1.18 -0.03 -10.03
C LEU A 238 -2.18 -1.09 -9.53
N LEU A 239 -3.47 -0.86 -9.74
CA LEU A 239 -4.53 -1.76 -9.27
C LEU A 239 -4.80 -2.95 -10.21
N GLY A 240 -4.11 -3.04 -11.34
CA GLY A 240 -4.31 -4.08 -12.35
C GLY A 240 -5.60 -3.92 -13.17
N TYR A 241 -6.17 -2.72 -13.23
CA TYR A 241 -7.30 -2.38 -14.09
C TYR A 241 -6.84 -1.91 -15.48
N LYS A 242 -7.77 -1.95 -16.44
CA LYS A 242 -7.54 -1.38 -17.78
C LYS A 242 -7.35 0.13 -17.68
N SER A 243 -6.55 0.71 -18.58
CA SER A 243 -6.25 2.15 -18.61
C SER A 243 -7.48 3.04 -18.79
N ASN A 244 -8.57 2.51 -19.37
CA ASN A 244 -9.85 3.19 -19.54
C ASN A 244 -10.86 2.89 -18.42
N PHE A 245 -10.46 2.18 -17.37
CA PHE A 245 -11.34 1.86 -16.26
C PHE A 245 -11.76 3.15 -15.55
N MET A 246 -13.07 3.37 -15.52
CA MET A 246 -13.66 4.41 -14.70
C MET A 246 -13.97 3.85 -13.31
N TYR A 247 -13.98 4.71 -12.31
CA TYR A 247 -14.38 4.38 -10.94
C TYR A 247 -15.82 4.86 -10.71
N PRO A 248 -16.86 4.08 -11.10
CA PRO A 248 -18.24 4.55 -11.15
C PRO A 248 -18.91 4.65 -9.78
N GLY A 249 -18.29 4.11 -8.72
CA GLY A 249 -18.85 4.10 -7.38
C GLY A 249 -17.83 3.72 -6.33
N GLN A 250 -18.28 3.68 -5.08
CA GLN A 250 -17.42 3.39 -3.94
C GLN A 250 -16.89 1.94 -4.00
N LEU A 251 -15.57 1.82 -3.89
CA LEU A 251 -14.84 0.55 -3.84
C LEU A 251 -14.05 0.47 -2.54
N VAL A 252 -13.96 -0.74 -2.01
CA VAL A 252 -13.08 -1.08 -0.89
C VAL A 252 -12.26 -2.26 -1.36
N LEU A 253 -10.96 -2.04 -1.51
CA LEU A 253 -10.00 -3.03 -1.94
C LEU A 253 -9.26 -3.56 -0.70
N SER A 254 -8.86 -4.83 -0.76
CA SER A 254 -8.09 -5.50 0.29
C SER A 254 -6.99 -6.38 -0.33
N GLY A 255 -6.10 -6.90 0.53
CA GLY A 255 -5.04 -7.80 0.11
C GLY A 255 -4.08 -7.17 -0.90
N GLU A 256 -3.68 -7.95 -1.91
CA GLU A 256 -2.66 -7.53 -2.87
C GLU A 256 -3.03 -6.28 -3.67
N GLN A 257 -4.31 -6.09 -4.02
CA GLN A 257 -4.75 -4.90 -4.75
C GLN A 257 -4.67 -3.63 -3.89
N ALA A 258 -5.10 -3.70 -2.64
CA ALA A 258 -4.95 -2.57 -1.72
C ALA A 258 -3.47 -2.25 -1.50
N ARG A 259 -2.65 -3.28 -1.29
CA ARG A 259 -1.21 -3.12 -1.11
C ARG A 259 -0.53 -2.53 -2.35
N ALA A 260 -0.88 -2.97 -3.56
CA ALA A 260 -0.34 -2.43 -4.80
C ALA A 260 -0.68 -0.94 -4.98
N GLY A 261 -1.88 -0.52 -4.58
CA GLY A 261 -2.25 0.89 -4.59
C GLY A 261 -1.58 1.72 -3.50
N ILE A 262 -1.48 1.20 -2.27
CA ILE A 262 -0.85 1.88 -1.13
C ILE A 262 0.67 1.97 -1.33
N ASP A 263 1.34 0.84 -1.58
CA ASP A 263 2.79 0.78 -1.80
C ASP A 263 3.17 1.46 -3.12
N GLY A 264 2.39 1.24 -4.19
CA GLY A 264 2.67 1.82 -5.50
C GLY A 264 2.51 3.34 -5.52
N LEU A 265 1.70 3.89 -4.62
CA LEU A 265 1.61 5.33 -4.38
C LEU A 265 2.53 5.79 -3.24
N LEU A 266 3.31 4.91 -2.61
CA LEU A 266 4.14 5.23 -1.44
C LEU A 266 3.37 5.87 -0.28
N ILE A 267 2.13 5.47 -0.07
CA ILE A 267 1.31 6.02 1.01
C ILE A 267 1.79 5.44 2.34
N THR A 268 2.11 6.33 3.29
CA THR A 268 2.46 5.96 4.66
C THR A 268 1.43 6.59 5.59
N THR A 269 0.73 5.76 6.38
CA THR A 269 -0.28 6.27 7.31
C THR A 269 0.32 6.56 8.68
N THR A 270 -0.28 7.48 9.43
CA THR A 270 0.07 7.73 10.84
C THR A 270 -0.04 6.46 11.65
N THR A 271 -1.12 5.71 11.45
CA THR A 271 -1.38 4.45 12.14
C THR A 271 -0.26 3.43 11.86
N ALA A 272 0.20 3.30 10.61
CA ALA A 272 1.30 2.39 10.28
C ALA A 272 2.63 2.80 10.94
N LEU A 273 2.88 4.10 11.12
CA LEU A 273 4.06 4.60 11.83
C LEU A 273 3.98 4.35 13.34
N GLU A 274 2.81 4.59 13.93
CA GLU A 274 2.52 4.29 15.34
C GLU A 274 2.70 2.80 15.62
N GLU A 275 2.16 1.92 14.76
CA GLU A 275 2.31 0.46 14.84
C GLU A 275 3.76 0.00 14.66
N ALA A 276 4.53 0.66 13.78
CA ALA A 276 5.95 0.41 13.61
C ALA A 276 6.80 0.90 14.79
N GLY A 277 6.21 1.59 15.78
CA GLY A 277 6.91 2.18 16.91
C GLY A 277 7.71 3.43 16.55
N ALA A 278 7.52 3.97 15.33
CA ALA A 278 8.15 5.20 14.92
C ALA A 278 7.57 6.35 15.74
N ALA A 279 8.44 7.08 16.45
CA ALA A 279 8.04 8.31 17.11
C ALA A 279 7.59 9.28 16.02
N VAL A 280 6.28 9.50 15.90
CA VAL A 280 5.75 10.66 15.16
C VAL A 280 6.45 11.87 15.78
N PRO A 281 7.23 12.66 15.03
CA PRO A 281 7.87 13.83 15.61
C PRO A 281 6.77 14.66 16.25
N PRO A 282 6.83 14.97 17.55
CA PRO A 282 5.84 15.85 18.15
C PRO A 282 5.81 17.13 17.33
N ALA A 283 4.62 17.61 16.97
CA ALA A 283 4.38 18.82 16.20
C ALA A 283 4.88 20.12 16.88
N TRP A 284 5.72 20.00 17.92
CA TRP A 284 6.16 21.05 18.82
C TRP A 284 7.60 20.80 19.28
N LEU A 285 8.58 20.75 18.36
CA LEU A 285 9.95 21.08 18.75
C LEU A 285 10.11 22.60 18.75
N ARG A 286 9.84 23.20 19.90
CA ARG A 286 10.28 24.56 20.25
C ARG A 286 11.09 24.48 21.54
N GLU A 287 12.35 24.88 21.47
CA GLU A 287 13.04 25.61 22.55
C GLU A 287 13.93 26.71 21.92
N LEU A 288 13.86 27.93 22.47
CA LEU A 288 14.32 29.27 22.01
C LEU A 288 15.38 29.84 23.01
N PRO A 289 16.01 31.05 22.91
CA PRO A 289 16.54 31.92 21.81
C PRO A 289 18.09 32.21 21.98
N VAL A 290 18.87 32.92 21.14
CA VAL A 290 18.94 34.38 20.87
C VAL A 290 19.69 34.61 19.54
N GLU A 291 19.02 35.16 18.52
CA GLU A 291 19.46 36.36 17.82
C GLU A 291 18.36 36.87 16.89
N GLN A 292 18.19 38.18 16.86
CA GLN A 292 17.12 38.88 16.16
C GLN A 292 17.26 38.69 14.65
N GLN A 293 16.32 37.97 14.05
CA GLN A 293 15.95 38.24 12.66
C GLN A 293 14.45 38.41 12.54
N HIS A 294 14.06 39.68 12.47
CA HIS A 294 12.82 40.11 11.83
C HIS A 294 12.75 39.50 10.42
N THR A 295 11.95 38.47 10.22
CA THR A 295 11.19 38.33 8.98
C THR A 295 9.90 37.57 9.26
N ARG A 296 8.80 38.18 8.79
CA ARG A 296 7.39 37.82 8.95
C ARG A 296 7.11 36.33 8.81
N SER A 297 6.31 35.84 9.75
CA SER A 297 5.67 34.53 9.83
C SER A 297 5.08 34.07 8.50
N GLY A 298 5.59 32.96 7.96
CA GLY A 298 4.88 32.11 7.02
C GLY A 298 4.30 30.93 7.80
N THR A 299 2.99 30.76 7.76
CA THR A 299 2.26 29.64 8.38
C THR A 299 2.82 28.30 7.90
N ILE A 300 3.36 27.49 8.81
CA ILE A 300 3.92 26.17 8.54
C ILE A 300 2.81 25.12 8.76
N GLU A 301 2.13 24.71 7.70
CA GLU A 301 1.19 23.56 7.65
C GLU A 301 1.86 22.26 7.15
N ARG A 302 3.18 22.11 7.31
CA ARG A 302 3.97 21.10 6.56
C ARG A 302 4.17 19.68 7.15
N PRO A 303 3.85 19.33 8.41
CA PRO A 303 4.09 17.96 8.89
C PRO A 303 3.15 16.91 8.27
N ALA A 304 1.85 17.20 8.17
CA ALA A 304 0.84 16.23 7.69
C ALA A 304 0.95 15.93 6.18
N GLN A 305 1.54 16.86 5.41
CA GLN A 305 1.70 16.74 3.97
C GLN A 305 2.84 15.78 3.59
N GLN A 306 3.86 15.64 4.45
CA GLN A 306 5.00 14.75 4.23
C GLN A 306 4.70 13.28 4.55
N LEU A 307 3.71 13.01 5.39
CA LEU A 307 3.44 11.66 5.88
C LEU A 307 2.64 10.82 4.87
N LEU A 308 1.63 11.41 4.23
CA LEU A 308 0.64 10.61 3.50
C LEU A 308 1.01 10.31 2.04
N PHE A 309 1.63 11.25 1.32
CA PHE A 309 1.96 11.09 -0.11
C PHE A 309 2.79 12.28 -0.62
N ASN A 310 4.06 12.06 -1.00
CA ASN A 310 4.82 13.05 -1.76
C ASN A 310 4.76 12.71 -3.26
N ARG A 311 3.92 13.44 -4.01
CA ARG A 311 3.60 13.17 -5.42
C ARG A 311 4.83 13.07 -6.31
N ASP A 312 5.82 13.92 -6.07
CA ASP A 312 7.00 14.04 -6.92
C ASP A 312 8.00 12.91 -6.62
N GLU A 313 8.12 12.49 -5.37
CA GLU A 313 8.87 11.28 -4.97
C GLU A 313 8.19 10.01 -5.48
N ALA A 314 6.87 9.88 -5.29
CA ALA A 314 6.12 8.74 -5.78
C ALA A 314 6.21 8.59 -7.29
N ALA A 315 6.11 9.69 -8.05
CA ALA A 315 6.28 9.64 -9.50
C ALA A 315 7.69 9.15 -9.89
N LEU A 316 8.73 9.67 -9.23
CA LEU A 316 10.11 9.30 -9.48
C LEU A 316 10.39 7.82 -9.13
N VAL A 317 9.83 7.33 -8.02
CA VAL A 317 9.95 5.93 -7.58
C VAL A 317 9.21 4.99 -8.51
N ILE A 318 7.97 5.31 -8.91
CA ILE A 318 7.22 4.51 -9.88
C ILE A 318 7.99 4.43 -11.19
N GLU A 319 8.51 5.57 -11.67
CA GLU A 319 9.31 5.64 -12.89
C GLU A 319 10.56 4.77 -12.79
N PHE A 320 11.32 4.87 -11.69
CA PHE A 320 12.52 4.09 -11.44
C PHE A 320 12.22 2.58 -11.31
N CYS A 321 11.22 2.20 -10.52
CA CYS A 321 10.81 0.81 -10.34
C CYS A 321 10.35 0.18 -11.66
N GLY A 322 9.74 0.96 -12.56
CA GLY A 322 9.38 0.53 -13.90
C GLY A 322 10.57 0.14 -14.79
N THR A 323 11.78 0.60 -14.46
CA THR A 323 13.02 0.22 -15.16
C THR A 323 13.65 -1.07 -14.64
N LEU A 324 13.24 -1.56 -13.46
CA LEU A 324 13.82 -2.73 -12.82
C LEU A 324 13.19 -4.01 -13.40
N THR A 325 14.02 -4.86 -14.01
CA THR A 325 13.62 -6.20 -14.44
C THR A 325 14.08 -7.26 -13.43
N ASP A 326 13.27 -8.29 -13.19
CA ASP A 326 13.61 -9.47 -12.38
C ASP A 326 14.03 -9.23 -10.91
N THR A 327 13.70 -8.07 -10.35
CA THR A 327 13.99 -7.74 -8.95
C THR A 327 12.70 -7.61 -8.13
N THR A 328 12.68 -8.21 -6.94
CA THR A 328 11.59 -7.96 -6.00
C THR A 328 11.74 -6.57 -5.41
N VAL A 329 10.81 -5.69 -5.74
CA VAL A 329 10.63 -4.38 -5.14
C VAL A 329 9.61 -4.49 -4.02
N THR A 330 9.97 -4.02 -2.83
CA THR A 330 9.11 -3.92 -1.64
C THR A 330 9.46 -2.64 -0.89
N ARG A 331 8.62 -2.16 0.03
CA ARG A 331 9.04 -1.12 1.00
C ARG A 331 9.69 -1.78 2.22
N PHE A 332 10.57 -1.07 2.90
CA PHE A 332 11.14 -1.52 4.18
C PHE A 332 10.63 -0.62 5.30
N SER A 333 9.99 -1.19 6.32
CA SER A 333 9.53 -0.47 7.51
C SER A 333 10.31 -0.89 8.75
N SER A 334 10.54 0.08 9.63
CA SER A 334 11.22 -0.10 10.92
C SER A 334 10.76 0.95 11.93
N VAL A 335 11.25 0.84 13.16
CA VAL A 335 11.07 1.86 14.21
C VAL A 335 11.64 3.23 13.77
N GLY A 336 12.60 3.26 12.85
CA GLY A 336 13.14 4.50 12.29
C GLY A 336 12.26 5.16 11.22
N GLY A 337 11.22 4.47 10.72
CA GLY A 337 10.36 4.93 9.61
C GLY A 337 10.28 3.94 8.46
N ILE A 338 9.76 4.41 7.32
CA ILE A 338 9.55 3.61 6.10
C ILE A 338 10.47 4.13 4.99
N CYS A 339 11.29 3.23 4.45
CA CYS A 339 12.11 3.48 3.27
C CYS A 339 11.31 3.20 2.00
N ASP A 340 11.45 4.08 1.00
CA ASP A 340 10.65 4.03 -0.23
C ASP A 340 10.83 2.76 -1.05
N ILE A 341 12.07 2.27 -1.14
CA ILE A 341 12.38 1.09 -1.96
C ILE A 341 13.36 0.21 -1.20
N TYR A 342 13.02 -1.07 -1.13
CA TYR A 342 13.87 -2.15 -0.71
C TYR A 342 13.94 -3.19 -1.82
N LEU A 343 15.15 -3.38 -2.34
CA LEU A 343 15.44 -4.37 -3.36
C LEU A 343 16.07 -5.59 -2.69
N ASN A 344 15.52 -6.76 -2.99
CA ASN A 344 16.09 -8.05 -2.62
C ASN A 344 16.25 -8.90 -3.88
N GLY A 345 17.48 -9.01 -4.37
CA GLY A 345 17.78 -9.69 -5.62
C GLY A 345 19.19 -10.33 -5.64
N PRO A 346 19.60 -10.88 -6.79
CA PRO A 346 20.89 -11.56 -6.93
C PRO A 346 22.10 -10.66 -6.62
N GLY A 347 21.94 -9.35 -6.78
CA GLY A 347 22.96 -8.34 -6.46
C GLY A 347 23.06 -7.97 -4.98
N GLY A 348 22.34 -8.64 -4.09
CA GLY A 348 22.26 -8.33 -2.67
C GLY A 348 21.09 -7.43 -2.30
N ARG A 349 21.05 -7.01 -1.03
CA ARG A 349 19.99 -6.17 -0.46
C ARG A 349 20.35 -4.70 -0.57
N GLU A 350 19.40 -3.88 -0.98
CA GLU A 350 19.60 -2.45 -1.17
C GLU A 350 18.40 -1.65 -0.65
N LEU A 351 18.68 -0.60 0.12
CA LEU A 351 17.70 0.42 0.49
C LEU A 351 17.89 1.63 -0.41
N ILE A 352 16.78 2.15 -0.94
CA ILE A 352 16.78 3.35 -1.76
C ILE A 352 15.72 4.32 -1.23
N GLU A 353 16.18 5.50 -0.86
CA GLU A 353 15.34 6.61 -0.39
C GLU A 353 15.20 7.64 -1.51
N ALA A 354 13.97 8.02 -1.88
CA ALA A 354 13.75 8.99 -2.93
C ALA A 354 13.56 10.39 -2.34
N LYS A 355 14.00 11.40 -3.11
CA LYS A 355 13.72 12.80 -2.79
C LYS A 355 13.20 13.55 -4.01
N SER A 356 12.24 14.43 -3.79
CA SER A 356 11.61 15.20 -4.86
C SER A 356 12.50 16.32 -5.41
N HIS A 357 13.58 16.67 -4.72
CA HIS A 357 14.45 17.79 -5.05
C HIS A 357 15.92 17.50 -4.70
N VAL A 358 16.84 18.19 -5.36
CA VAL A 358 18.30 18.08 -5.20
C VAL A 358 18.90 19.04 -4.16
N GLY A 359 18.06 19.79 -3.44
CA GLY A 359 18.52 20.79 -2.47
C GLY A 359 19.24 20.18 -1.26
N ARG A 360 20.16 20.94 -0.64
CA ARG A 360 20.98 20.48 0.49
C ARG A 360 20.18 19.88 1.65
N SER A 361 18.98 20.39 1.93
CA SER A 361 18.09 19.86 2.96
C SER A 361 17.66 18.42 2.63
N TYR A 362 17.21 18.17 1.41
CA TYR A 362 16.77 16.86 0.94
C TYR A 362 17.92 15.85 0.91
N VAL A 363 19.11 16.27 0.48
CA VAL A 363 20.30 15.42 0.49
C VAL A 363 20.66 15.00 1.92
N ARG A 364 20.60 15.91 2.88
CA ARG A 364 20.85 15.61 4.30
C ARG A 364 19.75 14.71 4.90
N GLU A 365 18.51 14.93 4.49
CA GLU A 365 17.38 14.13 4.93
C GLU A 365 17.51 12.68 4.45
N ALA A 366 17.77 12.48 3.15
CA ALA A 366 18.00 11.15 2.58
C ALA A 366 19.18 10.44 3.25
N LEU A 367 20.29 11.15 3.47
CA LEU A 367 21.43 10.63 4.23
C LEU A 367 21.01 10.15 5.63
N ALA A 368 20.33 11.01 6.40
CA ALA A 368 19.92 10.68 7.76
C ALA A 368 18.96 9.48 7.81
N GLN A 369 17.95 9.46 6.93
CA GLN A 369 16.96 8.38 6.84
C GLN A 369 17.62 7.04 6.45
N LEU A 370 18.44 7.02 5.40
CA LEU A 370 19.12 5.80 4.96
C LEU A 370 20.02 5.22 6.06
N LEU A 371 20.80 6.07 6.73
CA LEU A 371 21.66 5.67 7.84
C LEU A 371 20.85 5.14 9.03
N ASP A 372 19.68 5.71 9.30
CA ASP A 372 18.81 5.26 10.37
C ASP A 372 18.19 3.88 10.05
N TYR A 373 17.59 3.75 8.87
CA TYR A 373 16.93 2.51 8.41
C TYR A 373 17.89 1.32 8.36
N ALA A 374 19.13 1.55 7.92
CA ALA A 374 20.14 0.50 7.78
C ALA A 374 20.36 -0.28 9.09
N ARG A 375 20.20 0.35 10.25
CA ARG A 375 20.41 -0.25 11.59
C ARG A 375 19.39 -1.33 11.94
N TYR A 376 18.26 -1.36 11.23
CA TYR A 376 17.14 -2.27 11.50
C TYR A 376 17.06 -3.42 10.50
N VAL A 377 17.85 -3.39 9.42
CA VAL A 377 17.86 -4.46 8.41
C VAL A 377 18.57 -5.69 8.97
N ARG A 378 17.84 -6.81 9.10
CA ARG A 378 18.42 -8.09 9.56
C ARG A 378 19.11 -8.82 8.43
N GLY A 379 20.37 -9.24 8.62
CA GLY A 379 21.11 -10.08 7.65
C GLY A 379 21.94 -9.32 6.61
N GLY A 380 22.41 -8.12 6.98
CA GLY A 380 23.33 -7.31 6.16
C GLY A 380 22.63 -6.51 5.06
N ILE A 381 23.07 -5.27 4.85
CA ILE A 381 22.62 -4.39 3.77
C ILE A 381 23.80 -4.17 2.81
N GLY A 382 23.62 -4.58 1.55
CA GLY A 382 24.68 -4.55 0.55
C GLY A 382 24.99 -3.15 0.05
N ARG A 383 23.96 -2.30 -0.06
CA ARG A 383 24.03 -0.93 -0.58
C ARG A 383 22.95 -0.04 0.05
N LEU A 384 23.29 1.24 0.20
CA LEU A 384 22.35 2.32 0.42
C LEU A 384 22.43 3.26 -0.77
N SER A 385 21.27 3.72 -1.26
CA SER A 385 21.21 4.61 -2.41
C SER A 385 20.21 5.73 -2.18
N ALA A 386 20.49 6.90 -2.73
CA ALA A 386 19.56 8.02 -2.75
C ALA A 386 19.12 8.31 -4.19
N LEU A 387 17.80 8.37 -4.42
CA LEU A 387 17.18 8.59 -5.73
C LEU A 387 16.71 10.05 -5.87
N PHE A 388 17.17 10.72 -6.92
CA PHE A 388 16.86 12.14 -7.19
C PHE A 388 16.32 12.37 -8.62
N PRO A 389 15.52 13.42 -8.83
CA PRO A 389 14.94 13.73 -10.14
C PRO A 389 15.95 14.30 -11.13
N GLU A 390 17.10 14.77 -10.64
CA GLU A 390 18.13 15.49 -11.38
C GLU A 390 19.53 15.18 -10.80
N PRO A 391 20.62 15.37 -11.58
CA PRO A 391 21.98 15.20 -11.08
C PRO A 391 22.30 16.13 -9.90
N LEU A 392 23.01 15.61 -8.90
CA LEU A 392 23.50 16.43 -7.79
C LEU A 392 24.74 17.24 -8.18
N GLU A 393 24.80 18.47 -7.66
CA GLU A 393 26.00 19.29 -7.60
C GLU A 393 27.16 18.54 -6.91
N PRO A 394 28.43 18.79 -7.28
CA PRO A 394 29.57 18.05 -6.73
C PRO A 394 29.63 18.02 -5.21
N LYS A 395 29.40 19.15 -4.54
CA LYS A 395 29.42 19.26 -3.06
C LYS A 395 28.29 18.49 -2.34
N GLU A 396 27.19 18.19 -3.00
CA GLU A 396 26.09 17.36 -2.49
C GLU A 396 26.37 15.88 -2.77
N ARG A 397 26.93 15.59 -3.95
CA ARG A 397 27.40 14.25 -4.32
C ARG A 397 28.49 13.75 -3.38
N ASP A 398 29.51 14.58 -3.16
CA ASP A 398 30.64 14.27 -2.28
C ASP A 398 30.18 13.96 -0.85
N LEU A 399 29.12 14.64 -0.38
CA LEU A 399 28.55 14.36 0.93
C LEU A 399 28.01 12.92 1.00
N LEU A 400 27.18 12.49 0.05
CA LEU A 400 26.61 11.14 0.08
C LEU A 400 27.69 10.07 -0.16
N HIS A 401 28.58 10.30 -1.12
CA HIS A 401 29.70 9.40 -1.44
C HIS A 401 30.67 9.24 -0.27
N HIS A 402 30.89 10.29 0.53
CA HIS A 402 31.70 10.21 1.74
C HIS A 402 31.15 9.18 2.74
N TYR A 403 29.82 9.06 2.83
CA TYR A 403 29.14 8.07 3.65
C TYR A 403 28.82 6.78 2.89
N GLY A 404 29.45 6.50 1.74
CA GLY A 404 29.25 5.23 1.04
C GLY A 404 27.86 5.04 0.43
N ILE A 405 27.11 6.12 0.23
CA ILE A 405 25.76 6.09 -0.35
C ILE A 405 25.84 6.30 -1.85
N ASP A 406 25.33 5.35 -2.62
CA ASP A 406 25.21 5.48 -4.08
C ASP A 406 24.18 6.55 -4.42
N ILE A 407 24.35 7.20 -5.58
CA ILE A 407 23.38 8.18 -6.06
C ILE A 407 22.74 7.64 -7.33
N ILE A 408 21.43 7.74 -7.41
CA ILE A 408 20.67 7.43 -8.61
C ILE A 408 19.96 8.71 -9.01
N HIS A 409 20.10 9.12 -10.27
CA HIS A 409 19.37 10.28 -10.77
C HIS A 409 18.80 10.03 -12.16
N ARG A 410 17.67 10.69 -12.45
CA ARG A 410 17.06 10.66 -13.78
C ARG A 410 17.90 11.51 -14.74
N VAL A 411 18.21 10.95 -15.91
CA VAL A 411 18.90 11.66 -17.01
C VAL A 411 17.95 12.00 -18.16
N ALA A 412 16.93 11.17 -18.35
CA ALA A 412 15.81 11.37 -19.27
C ALA A 412 14.59 10.59 -18.75
N PRO A 413 13.36 10.86 -19.22
CA PRO A 413 12.19 10.08 -18.82
C PRO A 413 12.39 8.57 -19.05
N GLY A 414 12.27 7.78 -17.99
CA GLY A 414 12.48 6.33 -17.97
C GLY A 414 13.95 5.89 -17.99
N VAL A 415 14.90 6.83 -17.90
CA VAL A 415 16.34 6.55 -17.94
C VAL A 415 17.01 7.10 -16.70
N PHE A 416 17.60 6.20 -15.92
CA PHE A 416 18.29 6.52 -14.68
C PHE A 416 19.77 6.14 -14.78
N GLU A 417 20.62 7.02 -14.26
CA GLU A 417 22.04 6.79 -14.10
C GLU A 417 22.35 6.55 -12.63
N ARG A 418 23.21 5.56 -12.37
CA ARG A 418 23.74 5.27 -11.03
C ARG A 418 25.19 5.71 -10.96
N LEU A 419 25.49 6.54 -9.97
CA LEU A 419 26.82 6.96 -9.58
C LEU A 419 27.22 6.19 -8.30
N PRO A 420 27.99 5.10 -8.41
CA PRO A 420 28.37 4.31 -7.24
C PRO A 420 29.26 5.15 -6.31
N ALA A 421 29.03 5.03 -5.00
CA ALA A 421 29.98 5.55 -4.04
C ALA A 421 31.33 4.79 -4.14
N PRO A 422 32.45 5.44 -3.77
CA PRO A 422 33.74 4.75 -3.70
C PRO A 422 33.67 3.51 -2.82
N ASP A 423 34.24 2.39 -3.30
CA ASP A 423 34.17 1.10 -2.60
C ASP A 423 34.75 1.19 -1.17
N GLU A 424 35.86 1.91 -1.01
CA GLU A 424 36.45 2.15 0.32
C GLU A 424 35.51 2.88 1.28
N ALA A 425 34.74 3.86 0.80
CA ALA A 425 33.79 4.58 1.65
C ALA A 425 32.63 3.67 2.06
N ARG A 426 32.16 2.83 1.12
CA ARG A 426 31.10 1.85 1.38
C ARG A 426 31.54 0.78 2.38
N GLU A 427 32.76 0.25 2.24
CA GLU A 427 33.30 -0.74 3.18
C GLU A 427 33.46 -0.16 4.59
N ARG A 428 34.04 1.04 4.71
CA ARG A 428 34.18 1.74 6.00
C ARG A 428 32.83 1.95 6.69
N MET A 429 31.80 2.31 5.93
CA MET A 429 30.49 2.58 6.49
C MET A 429 29.67 1.31 6.74
N ARG A 430 29.89 0.24 5.98
CA ARG A 430 29.21 -1.05 6.18
C ARG A 430 29.45 -1.61 7.58
N ASP A 431 30.67 -1.51 8.09
CA ASP A 431 31.00 -1.91 9.47
C ASP A 431 30.22 -1.12 10.54
N LEU A 432 29.77 0.10 10.22
CA LEU A 432 28.97 0.94 11.12
C LEU A 432 27.46 0.66 11.02
N TRP A 433 27.00 0.15 9.88
CA TRP A 433 25.57 -0.11 9.62
C TRP A 433 25.15 -1.54 9.94
N GLU A 434 26.02 -2.51 9.66
CA GLU A 434 25.75 -3.92 9.92
C GLU A 434 25.92 -4.21 11.41
N ARG A 435 24.80 -4.39 12.13
CA ARG A 435 24.86 -4.99 13.47
C ARG A 435 25.48 -6.39 13.35
N ARG A 436 26.71 -6.56 13.83
CA ARG A 436 27.20 -7.89 14.18
C ARG A 436 26.40 -8.34 15.39
N GLU A 437 25.64 -9.43 15.26
CA GLU A 437 25.09 -10.10 16.44
C GLU A 437 26.27 -10.42 17.34
N MET A 438 26.30 -9.82 18.54
CA MET A 438 27.19 -10.27 19.59
C MET A 438 26.77 -11.70 19.90
N THR A 439 27.56 -12.65 19.43
CA THR A 439 27.44 -14.06 19.77
C THR A 439 27.61 -14.15 21.29
N GLN A 440 26.54 -14.48 22.01
CA GLN A 440 26.63 -15.03 23.36
C GLN A 440 26.49 -16.54 23.29
#